data_AF-A0A7J9V6V8-F1
#
_entry.id   AF-A0A7J9V6V8-F1
#
_cell.length_a   1.000
_cell.length_b   1.000
_cell.length_c   1.000
_cell.angle_alpha   90.00
_cell.angle_beta   90.00
_cell.angle_gamma   90.00
#
_symmetry.space_group_name_H-M   'P 1'
#
loop_
_entity.id
_entity.type
_entity.pdbx_description
1 polymer ?
#
loop_
_entity_poly.entity_id
_entity_poly.type
_entity_poly.pdbx_seq_one_letter_code
_entity_poly.pdbx_strand_id
1 'polypeptide(L)'
;MSTPTVAYASHLVVRTSDIVNGAVTSPKIRDGAVKTPDLGLGSVTSAKVKNNSLTGADIKEGTLGPVPLALRAGNVLFAAVNSDGGLVKNQGATSSSRPATGNYLVGFNRDITNCVYIATPGDDVGFLSIPVVTYASRNGTNNVRVEFFRSSDNTAINRPFYLGVFC
;
A
#
# COMPACT_ATOMS: atom_id res chain seq x y z
N MET A 1 10.25 9.36 60.40
CA MET A 1 10.57 8.83 59.05
C MET A 1 10.77 7.33 59.19
N SER A 2 9.76 6.51 58.85
CA SER A 2 9.91 5.05 58.85
C SER A 2 10.67 4.65 57.59
N THR A 3 11.79 3.96 57.77
CA THR A 3 12.52 3.32 56.67
C THR A 3 11.65 2.20 56.06
N PRO A 4 11.58 2.06 54.73
CA PRO A 4 10.91 0.91 54.13
C PRO A 4 11.69 -0.35 54.49
N THR A 5 11.06 -1.26 55.24
CA THR A 5 11.57 -2.61 55.49
C THR A 5 11.59 -3.38 54.17
N VAL A 6 12.76 -3.54 53.59
CA VAL A 6 12.96 -4.46 52.46
C VAL A 6 12.84 -5.89 52.99
N ALA A 7 11.80 -6.61 52.59
CA ALA A 7 11.69 -8.04 52.85
C ALA A 7 12.62 -8.79 51.90
N TYR A 8 13.75 -9.29 52.40
CA TYR A 8 14.61 -10.20 51.66
C TYR A 8 14.01 -11.60 51.69
N ALA A 9 13.99 -12.30 50.56
CA ALA A 9 13.70 -13.72 50.55
C ALA A 9 14.73 -14.41 51.45
N SER A 10 14.28 -15.09 52.50
CA SER A 10 15.15 -15.81 53.45
C SER A 10 15.78 -17.08 52.84
N HIS A 11 15.42 -17.40 51.59
CA HIS A 11 15.98 -18.50 50.83
C HIS A 11 17.05 -18.02 49.85
N LEU A 12 18.13 -18.81 49.74
CA LEU A 12 19.21 -18.61 48.77
C LEU A 12 18.75 -18.77 47.30
N VAL A 13 17.57 -19.36 47.06
CA VAL A 13 16.96 -19.54 45.74
C VAL A 13 15.46 -19.30 45.85
N VAL A 14 14.93 -18.43 45.01
CA VAL A 14 13.47 -18.24 44.86
C VAL A 14 12.93 -19.27 43.87
N ARG A 15 12.02 -20.12 44.33
CA ARG A 15 11.31 -21.12 43.51
C ARG A 15 9.95 -20.57 43.09
N THR A 16 9.33 -21.20 42.08
CA THR A 16 7.95 -20.88 41.67
C THR A 16 6.95 -20.96 42.82
N SER A 17 7.12 -21.91 43.75
CA SER A 17 6.28 -22.06 44.95
C SER A 17 6.37 -20.89 45.93
N ASP A 18 7.46 -20.12 45.87
CA ASP A 18 7.70 -19.00 46.78
C ASP A 18 6.99 -17.73 46.30
N ILE A 19 6.52 -17.71 45.05
CA ILE A 19 5.80 -16.58 44.43
C ILE A 19 4.34 -16.99 44.22
N VAL A 20 3.46 -16.53 45.11
CA VAL A 20 2.03 -16.75 44.97
C VAL A 20 1.44 -15.98 43.77
N ASN A 21 0.32 -16.46 43.22
CA ASN A 21 -0.35 -15.81 42.09
C ASN A 21 -0.68 -14.34 42.41
N GLY A 22 -0.35 -13.43 41.48
CA GLY A 22 -0.56 -12.00 41.65
C GLY A 22 0.47 -11.30 42.56
N ALA A 23 1.46 -12.01 43.12
CA ALA A 23 2.48 -11.41 43.98
C ALA A 23 3.38 -10.40 43.24
N VAL A 24 3.54 -10.51 41.93
CA VAL A 24 4.33 -9.57 41.11
C VAL A 24 3.38 -8.57 40.46
N THR A 25 3.19 -7.44 41.12
CA THR A 25 2.34 -6.31 40.70
C THR A 25 3.17 -5.21 40.04
N SER A 26 2.54 -4.26 39.33
CA SER A 26 3.25 -3.17 38.64
C SER A 26 4.27 -2.42 39.53
N PRO A 27 3.99 -2.04 40.80
CA PRO A 27 4.99 -1.37 41.64
C PRO A 27 6.26 -2.18 41.96
N LYS A 28 6.22 -3.51 41.76
CA LYS A 28 7.38 -4.41 41.96
C LYS A 28 8.21 -4.59 40.69
N ILE A 29 7.71 -4.15 39.54
CA ILE A 29 8.41 -4.14 38.26
C ILE A 29 8.79 -2.69 37.98
N ARG A 30 10.08 -2.37 38.04
CA ARG A 30 10.54 -1.02 37.66
C ARG A 30 10.21 -0.75 36.18
N ASP A 31 9.85 0.48 35.84
CA ASP A 31 9.62 0.87 34.45
C ASP A 31 10.85 0.54 33.57
N GLY A 32 10.58 -0.10 32.43
CA GLY A 32 11.62 -0.60 31.51
C GLY A 32 12.44 -1.77 32.04
N ALA A 33 12.04 -2.42 33.15
CA ALA A 33 12.74 -3.61 33.66
C ALA A 33 12.59 -4.82 32.75
N VAL A 34 11.42 -4.99 32.10
CA VAL A 34 11.19 -6.03 31.11
C VAL A 34 11.73 -5.55 29.76
N LYS A 35 12.85 -6.14 29.33
CA LYS A 35 13.54 -5.86 28.08
C LYS A 35 13.29 -6.97 27.06
N THR A 36 13.74 -6.76 25.83
CA THR A 36 13.62 -7.75 24.75
C THR A 36 14.17 -9.14 25.12
N PRO A 37 15.34 -9.28 25.79
CA PRO A 37 15.85 -10.61 26.18
C PRO A 37 14.99 -11.33 27.23
N ASP A 38 14.19 -10.60 28.01
CA ASP A 38 13.28 -11.18 28.99
C ASP A 38 12.02 -11.79 28.33
N LEU A 39 11.74 -11.39 27.08
CA LEU A 39 10.64 -11.90 26.26
C LEU A 39 11.17 -12.94 25.26
N GLY A 40 11.13 -14.21 25.67
CA GLY A 40 11.46 -15.33 24.78
C GLY A 40 10.56 -15.41 23.55
N LEU A 41 11.00 -16.14 22.52
CA LEU A 41 10.20 -16.42 21.32
C LEU A 41 8.86 -17.07 21.70
N GLY A 42 7.76 -16.56 21.14
CA GLY A 42 6.41 -17.04 21.43
C GLY A 42 5.88 -16.66 22.82
N SER A 43 6.59 -15.84 23.59
CA SER A 43 6.12 -15.38 24.91
C SER A 43 4.87 -14.49 24.81
N VAL A 44 4.73 -13.71 23.74
CA VAL A 44 3.56 -12.86 23.45
C VAL A 44 2.85 -13.43 22.22
N THR A 45 1.85 -14.28 22.45
CA THR A 45 1.00 -14.85 21.40
C THR A 45 -0.24 -13.99 21.18
N SER A 46 -0.96 -14.22 20.08
CA SER A 46 -2.24 -13.54 19.79
C SER A 46 -3.24 -13.65 20.95
N ALA A 47 -3.33 -14.81 21.59
CA ALA A 47 -4.22 -15.02 22.74
C ALA A 47 -3.87 -14.16 23.97
N LYS A 48 -2.63 -13.67 24.07
CA LYS A 48 -2.17 -12.79 25.17
C LYS A 48 -2.37 -11.30 24.86
N VAL A 49 -2.74 -10.97 23.63
CA VAL A 49 -3.04 -9.60 23.20
C VAL A 49 -4.55 -9.44 23.14
N LYS A 50 -5.09 -8.45 23.84
CA LYS A 50 -6.53 -8.19 23.80
C LYS A 50 -6.92 -7.75 22.39
N ASN A 51 -7.99 -8.33 21.84
CA ASN A 51 -8.50 -7.93 20.53
C ASN A 51 -8.77 -6.41 20.48
N ASN A 52 -8.34 -5.78 19.39
CA ASN A 52 -8.47 -4.34 19.14
C ASN A 52 -7.69 -3.44 20.12
N SER A 53 -6.75 -3.96 20.91
CA SER A 53 -5.96 -3.12 21.81
C SER A 53 -4.76 -2.43 21.15
N LEU A 54 -4.31 -2.94 20.00
CA LEU A 54 -3.23 -2.32 19.22
C LEU A 54 -3.85 -1.39 18.18
N THR A 55 -3.53 -0.11 18.29
CA THR A 55 -4.01 0.95 17.38
C THR A 55 -2.89 1.38 16.43
N GLY A 56 -3.20 2.29 15.50
CA GLY A 56 -2.16 2.86 14.62
C GLY A 56 -1.06 3.62 15.39
N ALA A 57 -1.35 4.15 16.59
CA ALA A 57 -0.33 4.79 17.41
C ALA A 57 0.73 3.81 17.95
N ASP A 58 0.38 2.52 18.07
CA ASP A 58 1.25 1.47 18.61
C ASP A 58 2.11 0.81 17.52
N ILE A 59 1.75 1.01 16.26
CA ILE A 59 2.30 0.28 15.11
C ILE A 59 2.90 1.27 14.14
N LYS A 60 4.19 1.14 13.84
CA LYS A 60 4.80 1.90 12.74
C LYS A 60 4.44 1.27 11.41
N GLU A 61 3.33 1.69 10.81
CA GLU A 61 2.71 1.00 9.66
C GLU A 61 3.64 0.90 8.45
N GLY A 62 4.48 1.90 8.22
CA GLY A 62 5.47 1.89 7.13
C GLY A 62 6.55 0.80 7.25
N THR A 63 6.63 0.09 8.38
CA THR A 63 7.53 -1.07 8.54
C THR A 63 6.84 -2.40 8.25
N LEU A 64 5.51 -2.39 8.09
CA LEU A 64 4.76 -3.58 7.71
C LEU A 64 4.92 -3.81 6.20
N GLY A 65 5.16 -5.07 5.83
CA GLY A 65 5.10 -5.47 4.43
C GLY A 65 3.68 -5.34 3.86
N PRO A 66 3.55 -5.37 2.53
CA PRO A 66 2.23 -5.40 1.89
C PRO A 66 1.43 -6.60 2.40
N VAL A 67 0.16 -6.37 2.71
CA VAL A 67 -0.75 -7.43 3.15
C VAL A 67 -0.89 -8.43 2.00
N PRO A 68 -0.49 -9.71 2.15
CA PRO A 68 -0.50 -10.67 1.04
C PRO A 68 -1.88 -10.88 0.41
N LEU A 69 -2.94 -10.68 1.20
CA LEU A 69 -4.34 -10.78 0.78
C LEU A 69 -4.90 -9.46 0.22
N ALA A 70 -4.16 -8.34 0.23
CA ALA A 70 -4.54 -7.10 -0.45
C ALA A 70 -4.32 -7.16 -1.98
N LEU A 71 -4.33 -8.38 -2.54
CA LEU A 71 -4.04 -8.69 -3.93
C LEU A 71 -4.92 -7.91 -4.93
N ARG A 72 -6.09 -7.44 -4.50
CA ARG A 72 -7.02 -6.68 -5.36
C ARG A 72 -6.78 -5.17 -5.39
N ALA A 73 -6.08 -4.60 -4.40
CA ALA A 73 -5.70 -3.18 -4.43
C ALA A 73 -4.37 -2.96 -5.16
N GLY A 74 -3.48 -3.95 -5.18
CA GLY A 74 -2.19 -3.92 -5.88
C GLY A 74 -2.22 -4.29 -7.37
N ASN A 75 -3.40 -4.61 -7.91
CA ASN A 75 -3.58 -5.02 -9.31
C ASN A 75 -4.19 -3.94 -10.21
N VAL A 76 -4.51 -2.76 -9.66
CA VAL A 76 -4.87 -1.62 -10.48
C VAL A 76 -3.59 -1.02 -11.03
N LEU A 77 -3.36 -1.19 -12.32
CA LEU A 77 -2.30 -0.48 -13.04
C LEU A 77 -2.90 0.82 -13.58
N PHE A 78 -2.14 1.90 -13.58
CA PHE A 78 -2.61 3.14 -14.17
C PHE A 78 -1.49 3.93 -14.82
N ALA A 79 -1.87 4.82 -15.73
CA ALA A 79 -0.98 5.79 -16.35
C ALA A 79 -1.73 7.12 -16.55
N ALA A 80 -1.13 8.21 -16.11
CA ALA A 80 -1.47 9.56 -16.52
C ALA A 80 -0.47 9.99 -17.59
N VAL A 81 -0.96 10.32 -18.78
CA VAL A 81 -0.13 10.59 -19.97
C VAL A 81 -0.46 11.99 -20.49
N ASN A 82 0.58 12.78 -20.74
CA ASN A 82 0.46 14.11 -21.32
C ASN A 82 0.14 14.05 -22.82
N SER A 83 -0.29 15.19 -23.38
CA SER A 83 -0.62 15.28 -24.82
C SER A 83 0.56 14.99 -25.76
N ASP A 84 1.79 15.17 -25.30
CA ASP A 84 3.03 14.82 -26.01
C ASP A 84 3.39 13.33 -25.93
N GLY A 85 2.70 12.57 -25.08
CA GLY A 85 2.97 11.15 -24.80
C GLY A 85 3.83 10.92 -23.55
N GLY A 86 4.25 11.97 -22.84
CA GLY A 86 5.02 11.86 -21.61
C GLY A 86 4.24 11.22 -20.48
N LEU A 87 4.86 10.29 -19.74
CA LEU A 87 4.25 9.63 -18.59
C LEU A 87 4.44 10.50 -17.33
N VAL A 88 3.35 10.92 -16.69
CA VAL A 88 3.36 11.86 -15.56
C VAL A 88 3.27 11.15 -14.22
N LYS A 89 2.29 10.24 -14.10
CA LYS A 89 2.01 9.44 -12.91
C LYS A 89 1.67 8.04 -13.36
N ASN A 90 2.14 7.02 -12.65
CA ASN A 90 1.81 5.65 -13.01
C ASN A 90 1.89 4.69 -11.83
N GLN A 91 1.22 3.56 -12.01
CA GLN A 91 1.44 2.34 -11.24
C GLN A 91 1.58 1.19 -12.24
N GLY A 92 2.78 0.62 -12.33
CA GLY A 92 3.08 -0.53 -13.18
C GLY A 92 3.18 -0.22 -14.68
N ALA A 93 2.99 1.02 -15.12
CA ALA A 93 3.32 1.41 -16.49
C ALA A 93 4.85 1.55 -16.64
N THR A 94 5.42 0.96 -17.68
CA THR A 94 6.86 0.95 -17.96
C THR A 94 7.25 1.90 -19.07
N SER A 95 6.32 2.26 -19.94
CA SER A 95 6.55 3.14 -21.06
C SER A 95 5.28 3.85 -21.50
N SER A 96 5.44 5.00 -22.13
CA SER A 96 4.41 5.69 -22.89
C SER A 96 5.06 6.31 -24.11
N SER A 97 4.40 6.21 -25.27
CA SER A 97 4.87 6.79 -26.51
C SER A 97 3.70 7.25 -27.37
N ARG A 98 3.96 8.18 -28.29
CA ARG A 98 2.97 8.72 -29.23
C ARG A 98 3.43 8.49 -30.67
N PRO A 99 3.19 7.28 -31.23
CA PRO A 99 3.66 6.93 -32.57
C PRO A 99 3.01 7.75 -33.70
N ALA A 100 1.82 8.30 -33.47
CA ALA A 100 1.14 9.18 -34.43
C ALA A 100 0.24 10.17 -33.68
N THR A 101 -0.22 11.22 -34.37
CA THR A 101 -1.21 12.16 -33.80
C THR A 101 -2.42 11.39 -33.29
N GLY A 102 -2.81 11.65 -32.04
CA GLY A 102 -3.95 11.04 -31.38
C GLY A 102 -3.81 9.55 -31.08
N ASN A 103 -2.65 8.92 -31.33
CA ASN A 103 -2.40 7.52 -31.04
C ASN A 103 -1.29 7.39 -29.99
N TYR A 104 -1.61 6.74 -28.88
CA TYR A 104 -0.72 6.54 -27.75
C TYR A 104 -0.55 5.04 -27.48
N LEU A 105 0.66 4.63 -27.12
CA LEU A 105 0.96 3.27 -26.71
C LEU A 105 1.58 3.29 -25.31
N VAL A 106 0.86 2.74 -24.35
CA VAL A 106 1.28 2.64 -22.94
C VAL A 106 1.63 1.20 -22.63
N GLY A 107 2.87 0.95 -22.20
CA GLY A 107 3.35 -0.37 -21.80
C GLY A 107 3.27 -0.57 -20.30
N PHE A 108 3.05 -1.81 -19.88
CA PHE A 108 2.95 -2.23 -18.48
C PHE A 108 3.97 -3.32 -18.14
N ASN A 109 4.30 -3.43 -16.85
CA ASN A 109 5.30 -4.36 -16.31
C ASN A 109 4.81 -5.80 -16.18
N ARG A 110 3.62 -6.12 -16.68
CA ARG A 110 3.00 -7.45 -16.59
C ARG A 110 2.08 -7.73 -17.77
N ASP A 111 1.71 -9.00 -17.92
CA ASP A 111 0.67 -9.42 -18.86
C ASP A 111 -0.70 -8.86 -18.41
N ILE A 112 -1.40 -8.22 -19.35
CA ILE A 112 -2.71 -7.59 -19.15
C ILE A 112 -3.83 -8.24 -19.99
N THR A 113 -3.60 -9.45 -20.52
CA THR A 113 -4.52 -10.13 -21.44
C THR A 113 -5.91 -10.40 -20.85
N ASN A 114 -6.01 -10.61 -19.53
CA ASN A 114 -7.27 -10.85 -18.81
C ASN A 114 -7.81 -9.61 -18.08
N CYS A 115 -7.34 -8.42 -18.44
CA CYS A 115 -7.68 -7.18 -17.75
C CYS A 115 -8.64 -6.30 -18.56
N VAL A 116 -9.32 -5.39 -17.87
CA VAL A 116 -10.16 -4.35 -18.48
C VAL A 116 -9.42 -3.02 -18.49
N TYR A 117 -9.56 -2.23 -19.55
CA TYR A 117 -8.87 -0.96 -19.71
C TYR A 117 -9.88 0.16 -19.95
N ILE A 118 -9.74 1.26 -19.22
CA ILE A 118 -10.58 2.45 -19.38
C ILE A 118 -9.66 3.64 -19.56
N ALA A 119 -9.79 4.34 -20.69
CA ALA A 119 -9.10 5.59 -20.95
C ALA A 119 -10.11 6.74 -20.93
N THR A 120 -9.77 7.80 -20.20
CA THR A 120 -10.56 9.04 -20.15
C THR A 120 -9.66 10.23 -20.47
N PRO A 121 -10.05 11.13 -21.39
CA PRO A 121 -9.37 12.41 -21.54
C PRO A 121 -9.33 13.15 -20.20
N GLY A 122 -8.17 13.67 -19.80
CA GLY A 122 -8.02 14.35 -18.52
C GLY A 122 -6.59 14.86 -18.29
N ASP A 123 -6.49 15.92 -17.48
CA ASP A 123 -5.24 16.53 -17.01
C ASP A 123 -5.49 17.12 -15.62
N ASP A 124 -4.45 17.26 -14.81
CA ASP A 124 -4.53 17.72 -13.42
C ASP A 124 -4.84 19.23 -13.32
N VAL A 125 -4.61 20.01 -14.38
CA VAL A 125 -4.60 21.48 -14.34
C VAL A 125 -5.43 22.17 -15.43
N GLY A 126 -6.29 21.45 -16.16
CA GLY A 126 -6.96 22.01 -17.34
C GLY A 126 -8.36 21.49 -17.65
N PHE A 127 -9.13 22.30 -18.40
CA PHE A 127 -10.38 21.90 -19.03
C PHE A 127 -10.13 21.46 -20.48
N LEU A 128 -10.64 20.29 -20.86
CA LEU A 128 -10.60 19.83 -22.25
C LEU A 128 -11.86 20.34 -22.96
N SER A 129 -11.68 21.27 -23.89
CA SER A 129 -12.74 22.11 -24.46
C SER A 129 -13.39 21.60 -25.75
N ILE A 130 -13.05 20.40 -26.21
CA ILE A 130 -13.68 19.80 -27.40
C ILE A 130 -14.19 18.38 -27.12
N PRO A 131 -15.36 17.99 -27.68
CA PRO A 131 -15.84 16.63 -27.59
C PRO A 131 -14.92 15.69 -28.35
N VAL A 132 -14.54 14.59 -27.71
CA VAL A 132 -13.63 13.59 -28.27
C VAL A 132 -14.25 12.21 -28.18
N VAL A 133 -13.91 11.38 -29.15
CA VAL A 133 -14.15 9.94 -29.11
C VAL A 133 -12.86 9.28 -28.67
N THR A 134 -12.94 8.40 -27.67
CA THR A 134 -11.79 7.70 -27.10
C THR A 134 -11.94 6.20 -27.29
N TYR A 135 -10.88 5.58 -27.79
CA TYR A 135 -10.77 4.13 -27.87
C TYR A 135 -9.60 3.66 -27.01
N ALA A 136 -9.80 2.59 -26.25
CA ALA A 136 -8.72 1.89 -25.55
C ALA A 136 -8.76 0.42 -25.97
N SER A 137 -7.64 -0.09 -26.48
CA SER A 137 -7.55 -1.48 -26.92
C SER A 137 -6.20 -2.08 -26.56
N ARG A 138 -6.16 -3.37 -26.26
CA ARG A 138 -4.91 -4.07 -25.98
C ARG A 138 -4.08 -4.19 -27.26
N ASN A 139 -2.77 -3.97 -27.16
CA ASN A 139 -1.80 -4.16 -28.23
C ASN A 139 -0.66 -5.08 -27.75
N GLY A 140 -0.70 -6.34 -28.15
CA GLY A 140 0.21 -7.37 -27.61
C GLY A 140 -0.20 -7.82 -26.21
N THR A 141 0.72 -8.32 -25.39
CA THR A 141 0.41 -8.89 -24.07
C THR A 141 0.42 -7.86 -22.95
N ASN A 142 1.15 -6.75 -23.10
CA ASN A 142 1.42 -5.81 -22.02
C ASN A 142 1.25 -4.33 -22.41
N ASN A 143 0.71 -4.01 -23.59
CA ASN A 143 0.47 -2.62 -23.97
C ASN A 143 -1.01 -2.34 -24.19
N VAL A 144 -1.42 -1.11 -23.91
CA VAL A 144 -2.71 -0.55 -24.29
C VAL A 144 -2.48 0.57 -25.29
N ARG A 145 -3.15 0.48 -26.43
CA ARG A 145 -3.28 1.56 -27.39
C ARG A 145 -4.47 2.42 -27.00
N VAL A 146 -4.25 3.72 -26.90
CA VAL A 146 -5.30 4.72 -26.66
C VAL A 146 -5.35 5.67 -27.83
N GLU A 147 -6.55 5.90 -28.36
CA GLU A 147 -6.76 6.72 -29.55
C GLU A 147 -7.81 7.79 -29.28
N PHE A 148 -7.55 9.01 -29.77
CA PHE A 148 -8.44 10.15 -29.65
C PHE A 148 -8.75 10.76 -31.02
N PHE A 149 -10.05 10.90 -31.29
CA PHE A 149 -10.57 11.55 -32.48
C PHE A 149 -11.46 12.71 -32.07
N ARG A 150 -11.42 13.81 -32.83
CA ARG A 150 -12.36 14.91 -32.66
C ARG A 150 -13.74 14.44 -33.10
N SER A 151 -14.76 14.67 -32.27
CA SER A 151 -16.11 14.16 -32.53
C SER A 151 -16.80 14.78 -33.76
N SER A 152 -16.37 15.96 -34.22
CA SER A 152 -17.03 16.66 -35.34
C SER A 152 -16.60 16.19 -36.71
N ASP A 153 -15.34 15.74 -36.86
CA ASP A 153 -14.73 15.45 -38.16
C ASP A 153 -13.92 14.14 -38.17
N ASN A 154 -13.89 13.41 -37.05
CA ASN A 154 -13.15 12.19 -36.86
C ASN A 154 -11.63 12.32 -37.13
N THR A 155 -11.08 13.54 -37.02
CA THR A 155 -9.64 13.77 -37.16
C THR A 155 -8.90 13.36 -35.89
N ALA A 156 -7.75 12.69 -36.03
CA ALA A 156 -6.94 12.30 -34.89
C ALA A 156 -6.34 13.53 -34.18
N ILE A 157 -6.37 13.54 -32.84
CA ILE A 157 -5.97 14.70 -32.04
C ILE A 157 -5.20 14.29 -30.79
N ASN A 158 -4.17 15.04 -30.44
CA ASN A 158 -3.38 14.77 -29.23
C ASN A 158 -4.11 15.28 -27.98
N ARG A 159 -4.24 14.46 -26.94
CA ARG A 159 -4.89 14.84 -25.67
C ARG A 159 -4.19 14.19 -24.49
N PRO A 160 -4.10 14.89 -23.35
CA PRO A 160 -3.72 14.23 -22.10
C PRO A 160 -4.86 13.31 -21.65
N PHE A 161 -4.51 12.23 -20.96
CA PHE A 161 -5.49 11.25 -20.50
C PHE A 161 -5.03 10.47 -19.28
N TYR A 162 -6.02 9.92 -18.59
CA TYR A 162 -5.82 8.88 -17.58
C TYR A 162 -6.23 7.53 -18.16
N LEU A 163 -5.43 6.51 -17.90
CA LEU A 163 -5.69 5.12 -18.25
C LEU A 163 -5.67 4.29 -16.97
N GLY A 164 -6.77 3.60 -16.68
CA GLY A 164 -6.85 2.56 -15.67
C GLY A 164 -6.87 1.18 -16.32
N VAL A 165 -6.12 0.24 -15.76
CA VAL A 165 -6.10 -1.16 -16.15
C VAL A 165 -6.40 -2.01 -14.92
N PHE A 166 -7.44 -2.82 -15.03
CA PHE A 166 -8.02 -3.59 -13.93
C PHE A 166 -7.89 -5.08 -14.23
N CYS A 167 -7.00 -5.72 -13.47
CA CYS A 167 -6.81 -7.15 -13.36
C CYS A 167 -7.26 -7.58 -11.94
#